data_AF-A0A9E4HBD2-F1
#
_entry.id   AF-A0A9E4HBD2-F1
#
_cell.length_a   1.000
_cell.length_b   1.000
_cell.length_c   1.000
_cell.angle_alpha   90.00
_cell.angle_beta   90.00
_cell.angle_gamma   90.00
#
_symmetry.space_group_name_H-M   'P 1'
#
loop_
_entity.id
_entity.type
_entity.pdbx_description
1 polymer ?
#
loop_
_entity_poly.entity_id
_entity_poly.type
_entity_poly.pdbx_seq_one_letter_code
_entity_poly.pdbx_strand_id
1 'polypeptide(L)'
;MSLTVKNFLTVPEGLYVLALHETEGHAQITGSRSFRIAVSGAILMNLALENRIDSDLERIIIDKTDPTGDELLDMALNDIQLGNTGQSIQYWIEKIAEKSENWNDMILHSLVKKGILKMKKKKIFWVFTSQNYPVTNNTKTKEVNTRIRELVMNDEIPEIQDIVITSLLFYSGMLDLVLSDREINDNINRIEQIAKMDLVGQSISKAIEKTMLSYLISKIGQVVKGGKTAEEKLQEKVQENMKMYDLKSADDLPSWLKKDTDQYEKTKEFVEKVGTADIIYNSSTDKYTVKRYFPVEPPFC
;
A
#
# COMPACT_ATOMS: atom_id res chain seq x y z
N MET A 1 10.66 14.65 -32.79
CA MET A 1 11.33 13.53 -32.11
C MET A 1 10.25 12.84 -31.29
N SER A 2 9.93 11.60 -31.64
CA SER A 2 8.66 10.94 -31.30
C SER A 2 8.52 10.69 -29.80
N LEU A 3 7.32 10.95 -29.29
CA LEU A 3 6.93 10.87 -27.89
C LEU A 3 7.26 9.49 -27.31
N THR A 4 7.99 9.51 -26.20
CA THR A 4 8.18 8.43 -25.25
C THR A 4 6.85 7.68 -25.07
N VAL A 5 6.91 6.35 -25.14
CA VAL A 5 5.75 5.46 -24.95
C VAL A 5 5.01 5.91 -23.70
N LYS A 6 3.82 6.48 -23.89
CA LYS A 6 2.96 6.96 -22.82
C LYS A 6 2.63 5.74 -21.95
N ASN A 7 3.06 5.73 -20.69
CA ASN A 7 2.68 4.67 -19.76
C ASN A 7 1.15 4.52 -19.80
N PHE A 8 0.71 3.32 -20.14
CA PHE A 8 -0.67 3.04 -20.52
C PHE A 8 -1.63 3.13 -19.32
N LEU A 9 -1.09 3.03 -18.11
CA LEU A 9 -1.81 3.06 -16.84
C LEU A 9 -1.45 4.30 -16.03
N THR A 10 -2.40 4.82 -15.27
CA THR A 10 -2.18 5.76 -14.18
C THR A 10 -1.69 4.99 -12.93
N VAL A 11 -1.07 5.67 -11.97
CA VAL A 11 -0.69 5.09 -10.66
C VAL A 11 -1.88 4.40 -9.97
N PRO A 12 -3.09 5.01 -9.85
CA PRO A 12 -4.22 4.32 -9.22
C PRO A 12 -4.65 3.07 -10.00
N GLU A 13 -4.59 3.08 -11.33
CA GLU A 13 -4.85 1.89 -12.14
C GLU A 13 -3.79 0.79 -11.95
N GLY A 14 -2.51 1.16 -11.89
CA GLY A 14 -1.39 0.25 -11.62
C GLY A 14 -1.54 -0.43 -10.26
N LEU A 15 -1.84 0.34 -9.21
CA LEU A 15 -2.16 -0.19 -7.88
C LEU A 15 -3.35 -1.15 -7.90
N TYR A 16 -4.43 -0.77 -8.59
CA TYR A 16 -5.64 -1.59 -8.66
C TYR A 16 -5.41 -2.91 -9.41
N VAL A 17 -4.59 -2.86 -10.46
CA VAL A 17 -4.14 -4.05 -11.20
C VAL A 17 -3.42 -5.05 -10.30
N LEU A 18 -2.60 -4.59 -9.35
CA LEU A 18 -1.93 -5.47 -8.38
C LEU A 18 -2.95 -6.15 -7.47
N ALA A 19 -3.97 -5.41 -6.99
CA ALA A 19 -5.05 -5.97 -6.18
C ALA A 19 -6.00 -6.91 -6.95
N LEU A 20 -5.99 -6.89 -8.28
CA LEU A 20 -6.76 -7.81 -9.13
C LEU A 20 -6.06 -9.14 -9.39
N HIS A 21 -4.75 -9.21 -9.17
CA HIS A 21 -3.97 -10.44 -9.32
C HIS A 21 -4.37 -11.50 -8.26
N GLU A 22 -4.86 -11.04 -7.11
CA GLU A 22 -5.40 -11.88 -6.04
C GLU A 22 -6.83 -12.37 -6.39
N THR A 23 -6.92 -13.58 -6.93
CA THR A 23 -8.21 -14.15 -7.40
C THR A 23 -9.17 -14.49 -6.27
N GLU A 24 -8.65 -14.79 -5.07
CA GLU A 24 -9.41 -15.13 -3.87
C GLU A 24 -9.13 -14.07 -2.80
N GLY A 25 -9.90 -12.98 -2.79
CA GLY A 25 -9.70 -11.88 -1.82
C GLY A 25 -9.84 -10.47 -2.38
N HIS A 26 -9.95 -10.31 -3.71
CA HIS A 26 -10.04 -9.01 -4.37
C HIS A 26 -11.06 -8.04 -3.74
N ALA A 27 -12.31 -8.47 -3.51
CA ALA A 27 -13.35 -7.62 -2.92
C ALA A 27 -13.02 -7.18 -1.49
N GLN A 28 -12.29 -8.02 -0.77
CA GLN A 28 -11.89 -7.82 0.61
C GLN A 28 -10.71 -6.82 0.68
N ILE A 29 -9.73 -6.98 -0.22
CA ILE A 29 -8.60 -6.06 -0.39
C ILE A 29 -9.12 -4.67 -0.78
N THR A 30 -9.92 -4.59 -1.85
CA THR A 30 -10.43 -3.32 -2.38
C THR A 30 -11.42 -2.61 -1.46
N GLY A 31 -12.09 -3.36 -0.58
CA GLY A 31 -12.95 -2.83 0.47
C GLY A 31 -12.18 -2.34 1.71
N SER A 32 -10.93 -2.77 1.91
CA SER A 32 -10.14 -2.48 3.11
C SER A 32 -9.79 -0.99 3.25
N ARG A 33 -9.71 -0.49 4.49
CA ARG A 33 -9.32 0.91 4.74
C ARG A 33 -7.93 1.24 4.20
N SER A 34 -7.00 0.29 4.28
CA SER A 34 -5.64 0.40 3.78
C SER A 34 -5.62 0.64 2.28
N PHE A 35 -6.39 -0.14 1.52
CA PHE A 35 -6.50 0.04 0.08
C PHE A 35 -7.18 1.36 -0.29
N ARG A 36 -8.22 1.78 0.44
CA ARG A 36 -8.86 3.10 0.23
C ARG A 36 -7.86 4.24 0.41
N ILE A 37 -7.03 4.19 1.45
CA ILE A 37 -5.97 5.17 1.70
C ILE A 37 -4.91 5.11 0.61
N ALA A 38 -4.51 3.91 0.18
CA ALA A 38 -3.54 3.70 -0.89
C ALA A 38 -4.04 4.28 -2.23
N VAL A 39 -5.31 4.05 -2.59
CA VAL A 39 -5.93 4.66 -3.78
C VAL A 39 -5.94 6.18 -3.68
N SER A 40 -6.31 6.76 -2.53
CA SER A 40 -6.24 8.21 -2.33
C SER A 40 -4.82 8.76 -2.54
N GLY A 41 -3.83 8.10 -1.96
CA GLY A 41 -2.42 8.42 -2.16
C GLY A 41 -2.00 8.35 -3.62
N ALA A 42 -2.41 7.30 -4.32
CA ALA A 42 -2.11 7.08 -5.73
C ALA A 42 -2.71 8.17 -6.62
N ILE A 43 -3.93 8.63 -6.34
CA ILE A 43 -4.57 9.75 -7.03
C ILE A 43 -3.75 11.04 -6.86
N LEU A 44 -3.39 11.37 -5.61
CA LEU A 44 -2.60 12.57 -5.31
C LEU A 44 -1.20 12.51 -5.95
N MET A 45 -0.52 11.37 -5.84
CA MET A 45 0.79 11.18 -6.46
C MET A 45 0.71 11.27 -7.99
N ASN A 46 -0.34 10.74 -8.62
CA ASN A 46 -0.49 10.87 -10.07
C ASN A 46 -0.79 12.32 -10.49
N LEU A 47 -1.57 13.07 -9.70
CA LEU A 47 -1.75 14.51 -9.94
C LEU A 47 -0.42 15.27 -9.82
N ALA A 48 0.44 14.89 -8.88
CA ALA A 48 1.75 15.48 -8.72
C ALA A 48 2.70 15.13 -9.89
N LEU A 49 2.68 13.88 -10.36
CA LEU A 49 3.41 13.46 -11.58
C LEU A 49 2.97 14.25 -12.82
N GLU A 50 1.69 14.59 -12.91
CA GLU A 50 1.11 15.42 -13.98
C GLU A 50 1.28 16.92 -13.73
N ASN A 51 2.03 17.34 -12.70
CA ASN A 51 2.24 18.75 -12.31
C ASN A 51 0.93 19.53 -12.12
N ARG A 52 -0.11 18.87 -11.60
CA ARG A 52 -1.37 19.52 -11.21
C ARG A 52 -1.32 20.02 -9.78
N ILE A 53 -0.65 19.27 -8.93
CA ILE A 53 -0.41 19.63 -7.54
C ILE A 53 1.08 19.51 -7.23
N ASP A 54 1.49 20.25 -6.22
CA ASP A 54 2.74 20.08 -5.50
C ASP A 54 2.40 19.93 -4.00
N SER A 55 3.41 19.73 -3.16
CA SER A 55 3.23 19.70 -1.72
C SER A 55 4.41 20.32 -1.00
N ASP A 56 4.12 21.04 0.08
CA ASP A 56 5.14 21.29 1.10
C ASP A 56 5.22 20.07 2.05
N LEU A 57 5.71 20.25 3.28
CA LEU A 57 5.80 19.17 4.26
C LEU A 57 4.43 18.71 4.81
N GLU A 58 3.40 19.55 4.73
CA GLU A 58 2.11 19.34 5.40
C GLU A 58 0.89 19.50 4.51
N ARG A 59 0.97 20.27 3.42
CA ARG A 59 -0.17 20.74 2.63
C ARG A 59 0.03 20.52 1.13
N ILE A 60 -1.11 20.38 0.45
CA ILE A 60 -1.17 20.33 -1.00
C ILE A 60 -1.24 21.76 -1.55
N ILE A 61 -0.46 22.03 -2.59
CA ILE A 61 -0.45 23.28 -3.33
C ILE A 61 -0.94 22.97 -4.74
N ILE A 62 -1.89 23.74 -5.25
CA ILE A 62 -2.35 23.59 -6.64
C ILE A 62 -1.34 24.31 -7.53
N ASP A 63 -0.72 23.58 -8.47
CA ASP A 63 0.19 24.16 -9.47
C ASP A 63 -0.59 24.56 -10.72
N LYS A 64 -1.36 23.62 -11.28
CA LYS A 64 -2.12 23.83 -12.53
C LYS A 64 -3.55 23.31 -12.44
N THR A 65 -4.43 23.99 -13.15
CA THR A 65 -5.88 23.71 -13.15
C THR A 65 -6.39 23.15 -14.48
N ASP A 66 -5.55 23.06 -15.51
CA ASP A 66 -5.95 22.45 -16.77
C ASP A 66 -6.27 20.96 -16.61
N PRO A 67 -7.25 20.41 -17.34
CA PRO A 67 -7.56 18.98 -17.29
C PRO A 67 -6.34 18.12 -17.62
N THR A 68 -6.18 17.01 -16.90
CA THR A 68 -5.21 15.94 -17.20
C THR A 68 -5.64 15.10 -18.40
N GLY A 69 -6.94 15.09 -18.72
CA GLY A 69 -7.53 14.21 -19.71
C GLY A 69 -7.88 12.82 -19.19
N ASP A 70 -7.68 12.57 -17.89
CA ASP A 70 -8.18 11.42 -17.15
C ASP A 70 -9.34 11.86 -16.24
N GLU A 71 -10.52 11.26 -16.44
CA GLU A 71 -11.76 11.66 -15.76
C GLU A 71 -11.66 11.56 -14.23
N LEU A 72 -10.91 10.57 -13.72
CA LEU A 72 -10.74 10.36 -12.27
C LEU A 72 -9.81 11.40 -11.67
N LEU A 73 -8.69 11.70 -12.33
CA LEU A 73 -7.76 12.73 -11.87
C LEU A 73 -8.39 14.12 -11.96
N ASP A 74 -9.15 14.40 -13.01
CA ASP A 74 -9.84 15.68 -13.19
C ASP A 74 -10.92 15.91 -12.13
N MET A 75 -11.66 14.85 -11.75
CA MET A 75 -12.63 14.93 -10.66
C MET A 75 -11.94 15.19 -9.31
N ALA A 76 -10.85 14.50 -9.02
CA ALA A 76 -10.09 14.69 -7.78
C ALA A 76 -9.45 16.09 -7.71
N LEU A 77 -8.89 16.58 -8.82
CA LEU A 77 -8.33 17.93 -8.91
C LEU A 77 -9.41 18.99 -8.66
N ASN A 78 -10.60 18.81 -9.22
CA ASN A 78 -11.74 19.70 -8.99
C ASN A 78 -12.21 19.68 -7.53
N ASP A 79 -12.26 18.51 -6.88
CA ASP A 79 -12.55 18.42 -5.44
C ASP A 79 -11.52 19.21 -4.60
N ILE A 80 -10.24 19.15 -4.96
CA ILE A 80 -9.17 19.89 -4.29
C ILE A 80 -9.32 21.40 -4.50
N GLN A 81 -9.64 21.84 -5.72
CA GLN A 81 -9.85 23.24 -6.08
C GLN A 81 -11.04 23.87 -5.35
N LEU A 82 -12.14 23.13 -5.22
CA LEU A 82 -13.36 23.62 -4.57
C LEU A 82 -13.30 23.58 -3.04
N GLY A 83 -12.39 22.78 -2.47
CA GLY A 83 -12.19 22.74 -1.04
C GLY A 83 -11.30 23.87 -0.51
N ASN A 84 -11.01 23.83 0.78
CA ASN A 84 -10.15 24.81 1.42
C ASN A 84 -8.67 24.48 1.15
N THR A 85 -7.96 25.36 0.45
CA THR A 85 -6.54 25.18 0.06
C THR A 85 -5.57 25.19 1.25
N GLY A 86 -6.03 25.45 2.47
CA GLY A 86 -5.22 25.37 3.70
C GLY A 86 -5.18 24.00 4.38
N GLN A 87 -5.82 22.98 3.80
CA GLN A 87 -5.93 21.66 4.42
C GLN A 87 -4.65 20.82 4.29
N SER A 88 -4.45 19.92 5.26
CA SER A 88 -3.29 19.02 5.26
C SER A 88 -3.39 17.93 4.20
N ILE A 89 -2.27 17.35 3.82
CA ILE A 89 -2.23 16.18 2.92
C ILE A 89 -3.02 15.02 3.54
N GLN A 90 -2.92 14.82 4.85
CA GLN A 90 -3.70 13.81 5.58
C GLN A 90 -5.21 14.04 5.43
N TYR A 91 -5.67 15.29 5.53
CA TYR A 91 -7.08 15.61 5.31
C TYR A 91 -7.54 15.18 3.92
N TRP A 92 -6.75 15.48 2.88
CA TRP A 92 -7.09 15.11 1.51
C TRP A 92 -7.08 13.60 1.28
N ILE A 93 -6.12 12.87 1.85
CA ILE A 93 -6.10 11.40 1.82
C ILE A 93 -7.40 10.83 2.40
N GLU A 94 -7.80 11.31 3.58
CA GLU A 94 -9.03 10.86 4.25
C GLU A 94 -10.27 11.25 3.45
N LYS A 95 -10.33 12.50 2.96
CA LYS A 95 -11.46 13.01 2.20
C LYS A 95 -11.68 12.28 0.88
N ILE A 96 -10.61 11.96 0.18
CA ILE A 96 -10.67 11.15 -1.05
C ILE A 96 -11.07 9.72 -0.70
N ALA A 97 -10.59 9.16 0.42
CA ALA A 97 -10.89 7.78 0.82
C ALA A 97 -12.38 7.58 1.16
N GLU A 98 -13.08 8.62 1.61
CA GLU A 98 -14.54 8.61 1.82
C GLU A 98 -15.33 8.25 0.56
N LYS A 99 -14.82 8.62 -0.62
CA LYS A 99 -15.45 8.36 -1.94
C LYS A 99 -14.86 7.13 -2.65
N SER A 100 -14.18 6.25 -1.92
CA SER A 100 -13.45 5.09 -2.47
C SER A 100 -14.26 4.19 -3.41
N GLU A 101 -15.54 3.96 -3.15
CA GLU A 101 -16.39 3.17 -4.06
C GLU A 101 -16.50 3.82 -5.45
N ASN A 102 -16.70 5.14 -5.50
CA ASN A 102 -16.74 5.88 -6.76
C ASN A 102 -15.40 5.83 -7.49
N TRP A 103 -14.29 5.99 -6.75
CA TRP A 103 -12.94 5.90 -7.35
C TRP A 103 -12.67 4.51 -7.91
N ASN A 104 -13.01 3.46 -7.17
CA ASN A 104 -12.87 2.07 -7.60
C ASN A 104 -13.67 1.81 -8.89
N ASP A 105 -14.92 2.30 -8.96
CA ASP A 105 -15.74 2.19 -10.16
C ASP A 105 -15.11 2.91 -11.35
N MET A 106 -14.62 4.14 -11.17
CA MET A 106 -13.97 4.89 -12.25
C MET A 106 -12.69 4.20 -12.75
N ILE A 107 -11.87 3.66 -11.84
CA ILE A 107 -10.67 2.88 -12.19
C ILE A 107 -11.06 1.65 -13.01
N LEU A 108 -12.03 0.86 -12.55
CA LEU A 108 -12.52 -0.33 -13.26
C LEU A 108 -13.05 0.02 -14.65
N HIS A 109 -13.85 1.08 -14.78
CA HIS A 109 -14.35 1.54 -16.08
C HIS A 109 -13.22 1.97 -17.02
N SER A 110 -12.21 2.69 -16.51
CA SER A 110 -11.04 3.08 -17.29
C SER A 110 -10.23 1.86 -17.76
N LEU A 111 -9.99 0.89 -16.86
CA LEU A 111 -9.31 -0.36 -17.19
C LEU A 111 -10.07 -1.19 -18.24
N VAL A 112 -11.41 -1.16 -18.24
CA VAL A 112 -12.24 -1.76 -19.29
C VAL A 112 -12.09 -0.99 -20.62
N LYS A 113 -12.14 0.35 -20.60
CA LYS A 113 -11.96 1.21 -21.78
C LYS A 113 -10.58 1.01 -22.42
N LYS A 114 -9.56 0.76 -21.59
CA LYS A 114 -8.19 0.43 -21.99
C LYS A 114 -8.01 -1.04 -22.42
N GLY A 115 -9.07 -1.86 -22.35
CA GLY A 115 -9.05 -3.26 -22.77
C GLY A 115 -8.25 -4.19 -21.85
N ILE A 116 -7.94 -3.75 -20.63
CA ILE A 116 -7.22 -4.54 -19.62
C ILE A 116 -8.19 -5.50 -18.91
N LEU A 117 -9.41 -5.03 -18.65
CA LEU A 117 -10.48 -5.83 -18.06
C LEU A 117 -11.61 -6.05 -19.08
N LYS A 118 -12.30 -7.19 -18.97
CA LYS A 118 -13.58 -7.44 -19.65
C LYS A 118 -14.68 -7.34 -18.62
N MET A 119 -15.77 -6.67 -18.96
CA MET A 119 -16.98 -6.71 -18.15
C MET A 119 -17.74 -8.02 -18.45
N LYS A 120 -17.91 -8.90 -17.45
CA LYS A 120 -18.88 -10.01 -17.53
C LYS A 120 -20.03 -9.72 -16.57
N LYS A 121 -21.19 -9.34 -17.13
CA LYS A 121 -22.45 -9.28 -16.36
C LYS A 121 -22.86 -10.72 -15.99
N LYS A 122 -22.77 -11.10 -14.72
CA LYS A 122 -23.49 -12.29 -14.21
C LYS A 122 -24.95 -11.88 -14.00
N LYS A 123 -25.88 -12.49 -14.75
CA LYS A 123 -27.30 -12.47 -14.38
C LYS A 123 -27.48 -13.50 -13.26
N ILE A 124 -27.65 -13.04 -12.02
CA ILE A 124 -28.19 -13.88 -10.95
C ILE A 124 -29.71 -13.67 -11.00
N PHE A 125 -30.46 -14.75 -11.22
CA PHE A 125 -31.91 -14.70 -11.13
C PHE A 125 -32.31 -14.33 -9.69
N TRP A 126 -33.03 -13.21 -9.57
CA TRP A 126 -33.58 -12.60 -8.36
C TRP A 126 -32.58 -12.06 -7.31
N VAL A 127 -32.48 -10.71 -7.33
CA VAL A 127 -32.06 -9.77 -6.26
C VAL A 127 -30.60 -9.29 -6.17
N PHE A 128 -29.61 -9.80 -6.91
CA PHE A 128 -28.27 -9.14 -6.91
C PHE A 128 -27.54 -9.21 -8.25
N THR A 129 -27.10 -8.05 -8.78
CA THR A 129 -26.21 -8.00 -9.96
C THR A 129 -24.77 -7.87 -9.47
N SER A 130 -24.06 -8.98 -9.30
CA SER A 130 -22.61 -8.94 -9.04
C SER A 130 -21.86 -8.77 -10.37
N GLN A 131 -21.03 -7.74 -10.49
CA GLN A 131 -20.18 -7.52 -11.67
C GLN A 131 -18.87 -8.28 -11.49
N ASN A 132 -18.57 -9.22 -12.39
CA ASN A 132 -17.25 -9.85 -12.45
C ASN A 132 -16.44 -9.17 -13.55
N TYR A 133 -15.20 -8.78 -13.22
CA TYR A 133 -14.25 -8.16 -14.14
C TYR A 133 -13.10 -9.12 -14.45
N PRO A 134 -13.30 -10.20 -15.25
CA PRO A 134 -12.20 -11.05 -15.65
C PRO A 134 -11.13 -10.23 -16.42
N VAL A 135 -9.89 -10.33 -15.95
CA VAL A 135 -8.72 -9.77 -16.62
C VAL A 135 -8.64 -10.32 -18.05
N THR A 136 -8.49 -9.41 -19.01
CA THR A 136 -8.39 -9.79 -20.42
C THR A 136 -6.97 -9.66 -20.88
N ASN A 137 -6.39 -10.78 -21.26
CA ASN A 137 -5.04 -10.87 -21.80
C ASN A 137 -3.95 -10.57 -20.75
N ASN A 138 -3.33 -11.65 -20.31
CA ASN A 138 -2.48 -11.76 -19.13
C ASN A 138 -1.16 -10.97 -19.21
N THR A 139 -0.79 -10.38 -20.33
CA THR A 139 0.54 -9.77 -20.52
C THR A 139 0.70 -8.47 -19.76
N LYS A 140 -0.28 -7.56 -19.81
CA LYS A 140 -0.13 -6.19 -19.26
C LYS A 140 -0.26 -6.13 -17.73
N THR A 141 -1.15 -6.93 -17.16
CA THR A 141 -1.36 -7.04 -15.70
C THR A 141 -0.15 -7.72 -15.04
N LYS A 142 0.37 -8.77 -15.68
CA LYS A 142 1.65 -9.39 -15.31
C LYS A 142 2.81 -8.42 -15.43
N GLU A 143 2.77 -7.51 -16.40
CA GLU A 143 3.83 -6.54 -16.62
C GLU A 143 4.07 -5.66 -15.39
N VAL A 144 3.02 -5.08 -14.79
CA VAL A 144 3.17 -4.22 -13.59
C VAL A 144 3.76 -5.02 -12.42
N ASN A 145 3.22 -6.20 -12.13
CA ASN A 145 3.72 -7.05 -11.04
C ASN A 145 5.18 -7.47 -11.30
N THR A 146 5.49 -7.90 -12.53
CA THR A 146 6.83 -8.33 -12.93
C THR A 146 7.83 -7.19 -12.81
N ARG A 147 7.52 -5.99 -13.32
CA ARG A 147 8.41 -4.82 -13.24
C ARG A 147 8.69 -4.42 -11.79
N ILE A 148 7.67 -4.42 -10.92
CA ILE A 148 7.88 -4.10 -9.49
C ILE A 148 8.73 -5.17 -8.80
N ARG A 149 8.52 -6.46 -9.11
CA ARG A 149 9.35 -7.54 -8.57
C ARG A 149 10.79 -7.45 -9.06
N GLU A 150 11.00 -7.27 -10.36
CA GLU A 150 12.33 -7.11 -10.96
C GLU A 150 13.04 -5.88 -10.41
N LEU A 151 12.33 -4.77 -10.22
CA LEU A 151 12.89 -3.56 -9.62
C LEU A 151 13.39 -3.80 -8.19
N VAL A 152 12.69 -4.62 -7.42
CA VAL A 152 13.10 -4.97 -6.05
C VAL A 152 14.27 -5.96 -6.03
N MET A 153 14.36 -6.85 -7.02
CA MET A 153 15.38 -7.91 -7.08
C MET A 153 16.67 -7.50 -7.80
N ASN A 154 16.60 -6.48 -8.66
CA ASN A 154 17.69 -6.08 -9.54
C ASN A 154 18.02 -4.58 -9.40
N ASP A 155 19.19 -4.20 -9.89
CA ASP A 155 19.68 -2.80 -9.90
C ASP A 155 19.36 -2.07 -11.22
N GLU A 156 18.26 -2.44 -11.88
CA GLU A 156 17.81 -1.74 -13.08
C GLU A 156 17.36 -0.31 -12.76
N ILE A 157 17.48 0.60 -13.73
CA ILE A 157 17.04 1.99 -13.59
C ILE A 157 15.51 1.99 -13.55
N PRO A 158 14.88 2.36 -12.42
CA PRO A 158 13.44 2.34 -12.31
C PRO A 158 12.76 3.41 -13.16
N GLU A 159 11.60 3.08 -13.73
CA GLU A 159 10.66 4.09 -14.19
C GLU A 159 10.03 4.84 -13.02
N ILE A 160 9.80 6.15 -13.20
CA ILE A 160 9.23 7.02 -12.15
C ILE A 160 7.92 6.45 -11.60
N GLN A 161 7.06 5.90 -12.46
CA GLN A 161 5.79 5.34 -12.04
C GLN A 161 5.97 4.10 -11.14
N ASP A 162 6.93 3.23 -11.45
CA ASP A 162 7.20 2.03 -10.68
C ASP A 162 7.86 2.37 -9.33
N ILE A 163 8.65 3.45 -9.25
CA ILE A 163 9.11 4.04 -7.98
C ILE A 163 7.92 4.47 -7.13
N VAL A 164 6.99 5.24 -7.71
CA VAL A 164 5.81 5.77 -7.00
C VAL A 164 4.90 4.64 -6.51
N ILE A 165 4.64 3.62 -7.33
CA ILE A 165 3.87 2.45 -6.92
C ILE A 165 4.58 1.71 -5.79
N THR A 166 5.90 1.48 -5.90
CA THR A 166 6.67 0.80 -4.85
C THR A 166 6.67 1.60 -3.54
N SER A 167 6.85 2.92 -3.61
CA SER A 167 6.74 3.87 -2.50
C SER A 167 5.37 3.73 -1.83
N LEU A 168 4.30 3.75 -2.62
CA LEU A 168 2.94 3.61 -2.12
C LEU A 168 2.69 2.25 -1.46
N LEU A 169 3.07 1.14 -2.09
CA LEU A 169 2.96 -0.21 -1.51
C LEU A 169 3.73 -0.31 -0.20
N PHE A 170 4.95 0.25 -0.15
CA PHE A 170 5.73 0.33 1.08
C PHE A 170 4.93 1.08 2.14
N TYR A 171 4.68 2.38 1.98
CA TYR A 171 4.12 3.26 3.02
C TYR A 171 2.67 2.93 3.42
N SER A 172 1.87 2.35 2.50
CA SER A 172 0.52 1.84 2.80
C SER A 172 0.51 0.45 3.43
N GLY A 173 1.62 -0.29 3.36
CA GLY A 173 1.73 -1.62 3.93
C GLY A 173 1.21 -2.76 3.08
N MET A 174 1.21 -2.58 1.76
CA MET A 174 0.61 -3.51 0.81
C MET A 174 1.65 -4.19 -0.09
N LEU A 175 2.88 -4.35 0.38
CA LEU A 175 3.94 -5.04 -0.37
C LEU A 175 3.59 -6.50 -0.68
N ASP A 176 2.75 -7.10 0.14
CA ASP A 176 2.24 -8.47 0.01
C ASP A 176 1.34 -8.69 -1.22
N LEU A 177 0.86 -7.62 -1.86
CA LEU A 177 0.20 -7.70 -3.17
C LEU A 177 1.15 -8.14 -4.30
N VAL A 178 2.47 -8.06 -4.07
CA VAL A 178 3.49 -8.26 -5.12
C VAL A 178 4.60 -9.20 -4.67
N LEU A 179 4.95 -9.19 -3.40
CA LEU A 179 6.09 -9.89 -2.84
C LEU A 179 5.64 -10.81 -1.71
N SER A 180 6.22 -12.00 -1.64
CA SER A 180 6.06 -12.86 -0.48
C SER A 180 6.77 -12.28 0.75
N ASP A 181 6.38 -12.71 1.95
CA ASP A 181 7.03 -12.32 3.21
C ASP A 181 8.54 -12.51 3.19
N ARG A 182 9.00 -13.62 2.60
CA ARG A 182 10.42 -13.91 2.47
C ARG A 182 11.11 -12.87 1.59
N GLU A 183 10.53 -12.57 0.43
CA GLU A 183 11.07 -11.59 -0.51
C GLU A 183 11.10 -10.18 0.07
N ILE A 184 10.08 -9.80 0.85
CA ILE A 184 10.04 -8.53 1.57
C ILE A 184 11.20 -8.46 2.58
N ASN A 185 11.38 -9.50 3.41
CA ASN A 185 12.43 -9.51 4.41
C ASN A 185 13.84 -9.50 3.78
N ASP A 186 14.03 -10.29 2.73
CA ASP A 186 15.32 -10.42 2.04
C ASP A 186 15.72 -9.11 1.32
N ASN A 187 14.74 -8.30 0.89
CA ASN A 187 14.97 -7.10 0.08
C ASN A 187 14.54 -5.78 0.74
N ILE A 188 14.24 -5.76 2.05
CA ILE A 188 13.66 -4.58 2.72
C ILE A 188 14.52 -3.31 2.55
N ASN A 189 15.84 -3.47 2.57
CA ASN A 189 16.79 -2.36 2.34
C ASN A 189 16.63 -1.75 0.95
N ARG A 190 16.52 -2.59 -0.09
CA ARG A 190 16.34 -2.17 -1.47
C ARG A 190 14.98 -1.52 -1.68
N ILE A 191 13.92 -2.12 -1.12
CA ILE A 191 12.56 -1.55 -1.14
C ILE A 191 12.55 -0.15 -0.52
N GLU A 192 13.16 0.02 0.65
CA GLU A 192 13.28 1.32 1.31
C GLU A 192 14.06 2.34 0.47
N GLN A 193 15.12 1.91 -0.20
CA GLN A 193 15.90 2.79 -1.08
C GLN A 193 15.04 3.26 -2.25
N ILE A 194 14.33 2.36 -2.93
CA ILE A 194 13.41 2.69 -4.03
C ILE A 194 12.34 3.65 -3.53
N ALA A 195 11.68 3.35 -2.41
CA ALA A 195 10.63 4.20 -1.84
C ALA A 195 11.13 5.62 -1.53
N LYS A 196 12.40 5.78 -1.12
CA LYS A 196 13.01 7.10 -0.87
C LYS A 196 13.39 7.87 -2.16
N MET A 197 13.44 7.20 -3.31
CA MET A 197 13.67 7.86 -4.61
C MET A 197 12.44 8.63 -5.10
N ASP A 198 11.26 8.39 -4.54
CA ASP A 198 10.01 9.07 -4.87
C ASP A 198 10.02 10.54 -4.42
N LEU A 199 10.70 11.42 -5.15
CA LEU A 199 10.80 12.84 -4.80
C LEU A 199 9.46 13.59 -4.93
N VAL A 200 8.58 13.12 -5.80
CA VAL A 200 7.28 13.75 -6.09
C VAL A 200 6.26 13.42 -5.00
N GLY A 201 6.32 12.21 -4.45
CA GLY A 201 5.36 11.69 -3.50
C GLY A 201 5.78 11.71 -2.03
N GLN A 202 7.01 12.13 -1.65
CA GLN A 202 7.50 11.93 -0.26
C GLN A 202 6.56 12.45 0.84
N SER A 203 6.05 13.68 0.70
CA SER A 203 5.15 14.26 1.70
C SER A 203 3.82 13.49 1.76
N ILE A 204 3.32 13.04 0.60
CA ILE A 204 2.12 12.20 0.49
C ILE A 204 2.37 10.82 1.12
N SER A 205 3.48 10.16 0.80
CA SER A 205 3.93 8.90 1.39
C SER A 205 4.02 8.95 2.91
N LYS A 206 4.62 10.01 3.46
CA LYS A 206 4.68 10.21 4.92
C LYS A 206 3.29 10.42 5.52
N ALA A 207 2.41 11.14 4.83
CA ALA A 207 1.03 11.33 5.27
C ALA A 207 0.23 10.03 5.23
N ILE A 208 0.44 9.18 4.21
CA ILE A 208 -0.13 7.81 4.14
C ILE A 208 0.35 7.02 5.36
N GLU A 209 1.65 6.95 5.59
CA GLU A 209 2.23 6.22 6.72
C GLU A 209 1.64 6.67 8.06
N LYS A 210 1.53 7.99 8.27
CA LYS A 210 0.94 8.56 9.48
C LYS A 210 -0.53 8.19 9.63
N THR A 211 -1.30 8.23 8.53
CA THR A 211 -2.73 7.85 8.52
C THR A 211 -2.90 6.37 8.85
N MET A 212 -2.08 5.50 8.25
CA MET A 212 -2.05 4.07 8.50
C MET A 212 -1.69 3.75 9.94
N LEU A 213 -0.64 4.39 10.48
CA LEU A 213 -0.22 4.21 11.86
C LEU A 213 -1.31 4.66 12.85
N SER A 214 -1.95 5.79 12.58
CA SER A 214 -3.05 6.29 13.42
C SER A 214 -4.23 5.32 13.43
N TYR A 215 -4.55 4.72 12.29
CA TYR A 215 -5.58 3.69 12.18
C TYR A 215 -5.23 2.41 12.95
N LEU A 216 -3.98 1.93 12.83
CA LEU A 216 -3.49 0.76 13.57
C LEU A 216 -3.56 0.98 15.08
N ILE A 217 -3.06 2.12 15.57
CA ILE A 217 -3.12 2.49 17.00
C ILE A 217 -4.58 2.55 17.48
N SER A 218 -5.49 3.10 16.67
CA SER A 218 -6.93 3.14 17.01
C SER A 218 -7.53 1.75 17.13
N LYS A 219 -7.25 0.85 16.19
CA LYS A 219 -7.72 -0.54 16.20
C LYS A 219 -7.16 -1.32 17.39
N ILE A 220 -5.86 -1.18 17.67
CA ILE A 220 -5.22 -1.83 18.81
C ILE A 220 -5.75 -1.27 20.13
N GLY A 221 -5.94 0.05 20.25
CA GLY A 221 -6.50 0.69 21.43
C GLY A 221 -7.93 0.21 21.77
N GLN A 222 -8.71 -0.19 20.77
CA GLN A 222 -10.02 -0.84 20.97
C GLN A 222 -9.89 -2.29 21.48
N VAL A 223 -8.80 -2.99 21.15
CA VAL A 223 -8.51 -4.38 21.58
C VAL A 223 -7.84 -4.42 22.98
N VAL A 224 -7.13 -3.37 23.40
CA VAL A 224 -6.30 -3.34 24.63
C VAL A 224 -7.10 -3.16 25.94
N LYS A 225 -8.44 -3.15 25.93
CA LYS A 225 -9.19 -3.45 27.16
C LYS A 225 -9.05 -4.94 27.51
N GLY A 226 -7.90 -5.31 28.09
CA GLY A 226 -7.54 -6.68 28.54
C GLY A 226 -6.51 -7.43 27.68
N GLY A 227 -5.71 -6.76 26.85
CA GLY A 227 -4.79 -7.40 25.89
C GLY A 227 -3.44 -7.89 26.45
N LYS A 228 -2.81 -8.82 25.73
CA LYS A 228 -1.46 -9.37 26.01
C LYS A 228 -0.39 -8.27 26.13
N THR A 229 0.54 -8.45 27.06
CA THR A 229 1.76 -7.64 27.25
C THR A 229 2.69 -7.73 26.03
N ALA A 230 3.63 -6.79 25.91
CA ALA A 230 4.65 -6.84 24.86
C ALA A 230 5.48 -8.12 24.90
N GLU A 231 5.77 -8.62 26.11
CA GLU A 231 6.47 -9.88 26.34
C GLU A 231 5.69 -11.08 25.78
N GLU A 232 4.40 -11.19 26.10
CA GLU A 232 3.55 -12.28 25.60
C GLU A 232 3.44 -12.26 24.08
N LYS A 233 3.31 -11.07 23.47
CA LYS A 233 3.29 -10.91 22.00
C LYS A 233 4.60 -11.37 21.35
N LEU A 234 5.75 -11.04 21.94
CA LEU A 234 7.04 -11.47 21.44
C LEU A 234 7.25 -12.98 21.58
N GLN A 235 6.77 -13.58 22.67
CA GLN A 235 6.84 -15.02 22.87
C GLN A 235 6.02 -15.79 21.83
N GLU A 236 4.83 -15.30 21.49
CA GLU A 236 4.04 -15.86 20.39
C GLU A 236 4.77 -15.73 19.06
N LYS A 237 5.42 -14.58 18.81
CA LYS A 237 6.18 -14.35 17.58
C LYS A 237 7.39 -15.27 17.46
N VAL A 238 8.06 -15.59 18.57
CA VAL A 238 9.11 -16.61 18.62
C VAL A 238 8.55 -17.97 18.17
N GLN A 239 7.43 -18.42 18.75
CA GLN A 239 6.82 -19.70 18.39
C GLN A 239 6.40 -19.75 16.91
N GLU A 240 5.83 -18.65 16.41
CA GLU A 240 5.46 -18.51 15.00
C GLU A 240 6.69 -18.63 14.08
N ASN A 241 7.79 -17.94 14.37
CA ASN A 241 9.02 -17.99 13.57
C ASN A 241 9.67 -19.38 13.62
N MET A 242 9.77 -19.98 14.81
CA MET A 242 10.30 -21.33 14.98
C MET A 242 9.55 -22.33 14.10
N LYS A 243 8.21 -22.23 14.04
CA LYS A 243 7.38 -23.09 13.20
C LYS A 243 7.46 -22.74 11.71
N MET A 244 7.35 -21.45 11.37
CA MET A 244 7.31 -20.96 9.98
C MET A 244 8.58 -21.33 9.21
N TYR A 245 9.73 -21.30 9.88
CA TYR A 245 11.04 -21.59 9.28
C TYR A 245 11.62 -22.96 9.67
N ASP A 246 10.84 -23.82 10.34
CA ASP A 246 11.27 -25.13 10.89
C ASP A 246 12.60 -25.07 11.67
N LEU A 247 12.78 -24.02 12.47
CA LEU A 247 13.99 -23.82 13.26
C LEU A 247 14.08 -24.86 14.39
N LYS A 248 15.29 -25.35 14.66
CA LYS A 248 15.52 -26.35 15.70
C LYS A 248 16.05 -25.76 17.01
N SER A 249 16.67 -24.57 16.97
CA SER A 249 17.16 -23.85 18.15
C SER A 249 16.67 -22.40 18.16
N ALA A 250 16.49 -21.85 19.37
CA ALA A 250 16.27 -20.43 19.57
C ALA A 250 17.49 -19.58 19.14
N ASP A 251 18.68 -20.18 19.08
CA ASP A 251 19.89 -19.52 18.58
C ASP A 251 19.80 -19.18 17.09
N ASP A 252 18.93 -19.86 16.34
CA ASP A 252 18.72 -19.63 14.90
C ASP A 252 17.73 -18.48 14.62
N LEU A 253 17.10 -17.93 15.66
CA LEU A 253 16.17 -16.82 15.51
C LEU A 253 16.89 -15.54 15.02
N PRO A 254 16.18 -14.63 14.34
CA PRO A 254 16.73 -13.32 14.04
C PRO A 254 17.06 -12.56 15.33
N SER A 255 18.10 -11.72 15.29
CA SER A 255 18.67 -11.07 16.50
C SER A 255 17.65 -10.33 17.36
N TRP A 256 16.64 -9.72 16.75
CA TRP A 256 15.58 -8.98 17.43
C TRP A 256 14.58 -9.85 18.22
N LEU A 257 14.58 -11.17 18.00
CA LEU A 257 13.75 -12.16 18.73
C LEU A 257 14.56 -13.02 19.72
N LYS A 258 15.89 -12.87 19.77
CA LYS A 258 16.73 -13.64 20.71
C LYS A 258 16.60 -13.08 22.12
N LYS A 259 15.96 -13.84 23.01
CA LYS A 259 15.78 -13.48 24.42
C LYS A 259 17.11 -13.17 25.12
N ASP A 260 17.02 -12.37 26.18
CA ASP A 260 18.14 -12.00 27.05
C ASP A 260 19.27 -11.25 26.32
N THR A 261 18.92 -10.50 25.26
CA THR A 261 19.82 -9.61 24.52
C THR A 261 19.36 -8.16 24.62
N ASP A 262 20.30 -7.21 24.54
CA ASP A 262 19.97 -5.78 24.47
C ASP A 262 19.02 -5.45 23.31
N GLN A 263 19.14 -6.19 22.20
CA GLN A 263 18.27 -6.01 21.05
C GLN A 263 16.83 -6.43 21.36
N TYR A 264 16.62 -7.50 22.15
CA TYR A 264 15.29 -7.94 22.57
C TYR A 264 14.59 -6.92 23.45
N GLU A 265 15.31 -6.24 24.36
CA GLU A 265 14.73 -5.18 25.18
C GLU A 265 14.32 -3.97 24.32
N LYS A 266 15.15 -3.56 23.37
CA LYS A 266 14.77 -2.53 22.37
C LYS A 266 13.53 -2.95 21.57
N THR A 267 13.45 -4.22 21.17
CA THR A 267 12.29 -4.77 20.47
C THR A 267 11.04 -4.63 21.35
N LYS A 268 11.15 -5.02 22.61
CA LYS A 268 10.04 -5.01 23.58
C LYS A 268 9.51 -3.61 23.82
N GLU A 269 10.38 -2.62 24.00
CA GLU A 269 9.98 -1.20 24.10
C GLU A 269 9.23 -0.73 22.84
N PHE A 270 9.72 -1.11 21.67
CA PHE A 270 9.05 -0.78 20.41
C PHE A 270 7.67 -1.45 20.31
N VAL A 271 7.57 -2.75 20.65
CA VAL A 271 6.32 -3.51 20.68
C VAL A 271 5.33 -2.94 21.70
N GLU A 272 5.81 -2.48 22.86
CA GLU A 272 4.99 -1.81 23.86
C GLU A 272 4.43 -0.49 23.32
N LYS A 273 5.26 0.29 22.64
CA LYS A 273 4.87 1.56 22.02
C LYS A 273 3.87 1.39 20.87
N VAL A 274 4.10 0.41 19.98
CA VAL A 274 3.25 0.21 18.78
C VAL A 274 2.09 -0.75 19.03
N GLY A 275 2.15 -1.52 20.12
CA GLY A 275 1.12 -2.47 20.52
C GLY A 275 1.08 -3.77 19.73
N THR A 276 2.06 -4.10 18.88
CA THR A 276 2.11 -5.35 18.11
C THR A 276 3.55 -5.89 17.95
N ALA A 277 3.72 -7.22 17.91
CA ALA A 277 4.97 -7.90 17.61
C ALA A 277 5.13 -8.27 16.12
N ASP A 278 4.14 -7.93 15.30
CA ASP A 278 4.29 -7.95 13.84
C ASP A 278 5.16 -6.76 13.44
N ILE A 279 6.47 -6.99 13.43
CA ILE A 279 7.47 -5.97 13.11
C ILE A 279 8.57 -6.56 12.20
N ILE A 280 9.25 -5.67 11.47
CA ILE A 280 10.48 -5.92 10.72
C ILE A 280 11.58 -5.12 11.42
N TYR A 281 12.68 -5.78 11.74
CA TYR A 281 13.88 -5.13 12.25
C TYR A 281 14.96 -5.10 11.17
N ASN A 282 15.44 -3.90 10.85
CA ASN A 282 16.52 -3.68 9.92
C ASN A 282 17.85 -3.52 10.67
N SER A 283 18.66 -4.58 10.66
CA SER A 283 19.95 -4.62 11.36
C SER A 283 21.00 -3.65 10.81
N SER A 284 20.86 -3.22 9.55
CA SER A 284 21.80 -2.28 8.94
C SER A 284 21.56 -0.83 9.36
N THR A 285 20.31 -0.49 9.71
CA THR A 285 19.93 0.88 10.09
C THR A 285 19.51 1.03 11.56
N ASP A 286 19.48 -0.07 12.32
CA ASP A 286 18.92 -0.18 13.67
C ASP A 286 17.50 0.40 13.78
N LYS A 287 16.65 0.12 12.78
CA LYS A 287 15.28 0.62 12.71
C LYS A 287 14.25 -0.49 12.73
N TYR A 288 13.15 -0.23 13.43
CA TYR A 288 11.95 -1.04 13.41
C TYR A 288 10.90 -0.44 12.49
N THR A 289 10.21 -1.31 11.76
CA THR A 289 8.99 -0.99 11.04
C THR A 289 7.91 -1.97 11.47
N VAL A 290 6.72 -1.51 11.80
CA VAL A 290 5.59 -2.43 12.02
C VAL A 290 5.35 -3.16 10.70
N LYS A 291 5.32 -4.50 10.72
CA LYS A 291 4.90 -5.32 9.58
C LYS A 291 3.49 -4.87 9.26
N ARG A 292 3.35 -4.09 8.19
CA ARG A 292 2.13 -3.35 7.87
C ARG A 292 1.03 -4.25 7.26
N TYR A 293 1.01 -5.53 7.64
CA TYR A 293 0.05 -6.51 7.15
C TYR A 293 -1.29 -6.22 7.80
N PHE A 294 -2.27 -5.86 6.97
CA PHE A 294 -3.65 -6.06 7.34
C PHE A 294 -3.96 -7.49 6.89
N PRO A 295 -4.00 -8.49 7.79
CA PRO A 295 -4.68 -9.71 7.43
C PRO A 295 -6.07 -9.26 7.03
N VAL A 296 -6.41 -9.51 5.77
CA VAL A 296 -7.75 -9.25 5.29
C VAL A 296 -8.64 -10.16 6.17
N GLU A 297 -9.40 -9.56 7.09
CA GLU A 297 -10.09 -10.29 8.18
C GLU A 297 -10.86 -11.49 7.61
N PRO A 298 -10.58 -12.75 8.03
CA PRO A 298 -11.27 -13.90 7.46
C PRO A 298 -12.79 -13.70 7.57
N PRO A 299 -13.57 -14.14 6.57
CA PRO A 299 -15.01 -13.97 6.60
C PRO A 299 -15.51 -14.56 7.92
N PHE A 300 -16.28 -13.76 8.65
CA PHE A 300 -17.01 -14.22 9.83
C PHE A 300 -17.52 -15.65 9.60
N CYS A 301 -17.13 -16.57 10.50
CA CYS A 301 -17.74 -17.89 10.57
C CYS A 301 -19.25 -17.78 10.80
#